data_AF-A0AAX6NCW4-F1
#
_entry.id   AF-A0AAX6NCW4-F1
#
_cell.length_a   1.000
_cell.length_b   1.000
_cell.length_c   1.000
_cell.angle_alpha   90.00
_cell.angle_beta   90.00
_cell.angle_gamma   90.00
#
_symmetry.space_group_name_H-M   'P 1'
#
loop_
_entity.id
_entity.type
_entity.pdbx_description
1 polymer ?
#
loop_
_entity_poly.entity_id
_entity_poly.type
_entity_poly.pdbx_seq_one_letter_code
_entity_poly.pdbx_strand_id
1 'polypeptide(L)'
;MNLINTATALSQLEENKWYYIESDRNLNSDILAIKLENNWIYVSFIGGEYDKISIKFEYSVRGLNEIYQHEYNENYDLSTDFKKTNLNKISVIALFSLGLIISKNSEALYSKVIKIDEQSKHFKKLKF
;
A
#
# COMPACT_ATOMS: atom_id res chain seq x y z
N MET A 1 -9.62 -2.21 -17.86
CA MET A 1 -8.66 -1.83 -16.80
C MET A 1 -7.31 -2.36 -17.23
N ASN A 2 -6.28 -1.52 -17.31
CA ASN A 2 -4.94 -2.01 -17.68
C ASN A 2 -4.23 -2.44 -16.40
N LEU A 3 -4.13 -3.75 -16.21
CA LEU A 3 -3.29 -4.33 -15.18
C LEU A 3 -1.83 -4.06 -15.54
N ILE A 4 -1.06 -3.57 -14.58
CA ILE A 4 0.38 -3.38 -14.74
C ILE A 4 1.13 -4.46 -13.95
N ASN A 5 2.39 -4.68 -14.30
CA ASN A 5 3.20 -5.74 -13.72
C ASN A 5 3.70 -5.33 -12.33
N THR A 6 3.75 -6.26 -11.37
CA THR A 6 4.29 -6.01 -10.01
C THR A 6 5.79 -5.65 -10.03
N ALA A 7 6.51 -6.02 -11.09
CA ALA A 7 7.90 -5.63 -11.32
C ALA A 7 8.08 -4.18 -11.80
N THR A 8 7.01 -3.47 -12.18
CA THR A 8 7.05 -2.06 -12.58
C THR A 8 7.65 -1.20 -11.46
N ALA A 9 8.59 -0.32 -11.82
CA ALA A 9 9.25 0.57 -10.86
C ALA A 9 8.35 1.76 -10.52
N LEU A 10 8.48 2.32 -9.31
CA LEU A 10 7.69 3.48 -8.89
C LEU A 10 7.96 4.71 -9.76
N SER A 11 9.19 4.87 -10.23
CA SER A 11 9.56 5.96 -11.15
C SER A 11 8.85 5.90 -12.51
N GLN A 12 8.15 4.81 -12.82
CA GLN A 12 7.36 4.65 -14.06
C GLN A 12 5.90 5.06 -13.87
N LEU A 13 5.48 5.36 -12.64
CA LEU A 13 4.12 5.79 -12.35
C LEU A 13 4.01 7.32 -12.43
N GLU A 14 3.01 7.80 -13.15
CA GLU A 14 2.56 9.19 -13.07
C GLU A 14 1.92 9.47 -11.70
N GLU A 15 2.22 10.64 -11.14
CA GLU A 15 1.60 11.13 -9.91
C GLU A 15 0.09 11.36 -10.07
N ASN A 16 -0.66 11.17 -8.99
CA ASN A 16 -2.12 11.31 -8.91
C ASN A 16 -2.94 10.37 -9.82
N LYS A 17 -2.32 9.32 -10.37
CA LYS A 17 -2.97 8.32 -11.22
C LYS A 17 -3.06 6.96 -10.53
N TRP A 18 -4.21 6.30 -10.67
CA TRP A 18 -4.44 4.96 -10.15
C TRP A 18 -3.95 3.89 -11.13
N TYR A 19 -3.20 2.95 -10.60
CA TYR A 19 -2.72 1.77 -11.29
C TYR A 19 -3.20 0.51 -10.60
N TYR A 20 -3.45 -0.54 -11.36
CA TYR A 20 -4.03 -1.77 -10.83
C TYR A 20 -3.06 -2.92 -11.10
N ILE A 21 -2.78 -3.71 -10.07
CA ILE A 21 -1.95 -4.91 -10.18
C ILE A 21 -2.79 -6.11 -9.74
N GLU A 22 -2.58 -7.25 -10.39
CA GLU A 22 -3.06 -8.52 -9.84
C GLU A 22 -2.35 -8.76 -8.52
N SER A 23 -3.15 -9.03 -7.52
CA SER A 23 -2.66 -9.29 -6.18
C SER A 23 -2.29 -10.77 -6.10
N ASP A 24 -1.08 -11.06 -5.63
CA ASP A 24 -0.68 -12.43 -5.40
C ASP A 24 -1.48 -13.03 -4.24
N ARG A 25 -1.65 -14.36 -4.20
CA ARG A 25 -2.53 -15.03 -3.21
C ARG A 25 -2.21 -14.69 -1.75
N ASN A 26 -0.99 -14.24 -1.49
CA ASN A 26 -0.49 -13.89 -0.16
C ASN A 26 -1.06 -12.57 0.40
N LEU A 27 -1.75 -11.78 -0.42
CA LEU A 27 -2.27 -10.45 -0.03
C LEU A 27 -3.77 -10.48 0.33
N ASN A 28 -4.40 -11.66 0.37
CA ASN A 28 -5.84 -11.88 0.65
C ASN A 28 -6.78 -10.90 -0.07
N SER A 29 -6.36 -10.44 -1.25
CA SER A 29 -7.07 -9.54 -2.15
C SER A 29 -6.90 -10.05 -3.57
N ASP A 30 -7.82 -9.68 -4.45
CA ASP A 30 -7.72 -10.07 -5.87
C ASP A 30 -6.89 -9.04 -6.66
N ILE A 31 -7.04 -7.77 -6.30
CA ILE A 31 -6.44 -6.63 -7.00
C ILE A 31 -5.98 -5.59 -5.98
N LEU A 32 -4.78 -5.05 -6.18
CA LEU A 32 -4.34 -3.83 -5.50
C LEU A 32 -4.41 -2.66 -6.47
N ALA A 33 -5.09 -1.59 -6.06
CA ALA A 33 -4.97 -0.30 -6.71
C ALA A 33 -3.94 0.55 -5.97
N ILE A 34 -2.99 1.14 -6.70
CA ILE A 34 -1.90 1.95 -6.16
C ILE A 34 -1.93 3.34 -6.80
N LYS A 35 -1.78 4.39 -6.00
CA LYS A 35 -1.61 5.78 -6.46
C LYS A 35 -0.49 6.46 -5.68
N LEU A 36 0.37 7.17 -6.40
CA LEU A 36 1.40 8.04 -5.82
C LEU A 36 0.87 9.47 -5.72
N GLU A 37 1.04 10.11 -4.57
CA GLU A 37 0.66 11.52 -4.38
C GLU A 37 1.58 12.15 -3.33
N ASN A 38 2.45 13.06 -3.76
CA ASN A 38 3.55 13.61 -2.97
C ASN A 38 4.39 12.48 -2.34
N ASN A 39 4.55 12.51 -1.01
CA ASN A 39 5.25 11.48 -0.25
C ASN A 39 4.31 10.37 0.26
N TRP A 40 3.09 10.26 -0.27
CA TRP A 40 2.12 9.25 0.15
C TRP A 40 1.89 8.23 -0.96
N ILE A 41 1.84 6.97 -0.55
CA ILE A 41 1.38 5.88 -1.39
C ILE A 41 0.03 5.45 -0.88
N TYR A 42 -0.97 5.56 -1.75
CA TYR A 42 -2.32 5.10 -1.52
C TYR A 42 -2.45 3.69 -2.07
N VAL A 43 -3.00 2.79 -1.27
CA VAL A 43 -3.25 1.40 -1.65
C VAL A 43 -4.69 1.03 -1.30
N SER A 44 -5.44 0.55 -2.28
CA SER A 44 -6.79 0.03 -2.09
C SER A 44 -6.83 -1.45 -2.40
N PHE A 45 -7.32 -2.23 -1.46
CA PHE A 45 -7.53 -3.67 -1.59
C PHE A 45 -8.92 -3.88 -2.22
N ILE A 46 -8.96 -4.52 -3.39
CA ILE A 46 -10.19 -4.75 -4.16
C ILE A 46 -10.37 -6.26 -4.32
N GLY A 47 -11.53 -6.76 -3.90
CA GLY A 47 -11.78 -8.20 -3.80
C GLY A 47 -11.09 -8.86 -2.61
N GLY A 48 -11.43 -10.12 -2.33
CA GLY A 48 -10.93 -10.88 -1.20
C GLY A 48 -11.44 -10.45 0.19
N GLU A 49 -10.66 -10.75 1.22
CA GLU A 49 -11.00 -10.55 2.65
C GLU A 49 -11.05 -9.07 3.04
N TYR A 50 -10.16 -8.27 2.44
CA TYR A 50 -9.98 -6.86 2.74
C TYR A 50 -10.65 -5.95 1.70
N ASP A 51 -11.65 -6.46 0.98
CA ASP A 51 -12.36 -5.70 -0.06
C ASP A 51 -12.79 -4.33 0.45
N LYS A 52 -12.41 -3.30 -0.29
CA LYS A 52 -12.69 -1.88 -0.03
C LYS A 52 -11.97 -1.31 1.19
N ILE A 53 -10.98 -1.97 1.76
CA ILE A 53 -10.06 -1.26 2.65
C ILE A 53 -9.12 -0.43 1.78
N SER A 54 -8.99 0.85 2.11
CA SER A 54 -7.98 1.72 1.51
C SER A 54 -7.12 2.27 2.62
N ILE A 55 -5.82 2.21 2.39
CA ILE A 55 -4.82 2.72 3.31
C ILE A 55 -3.93 3.67 2.54
N LYS A 56 -3.29 4.56 3.26
CA LYS A 56 -2.15 5.30 2.74
C LYS A 56 -1.04 5.31 3.75
N PHE A 57 0.18 5.24 3.26
CA PHE A 57 1.36 5.35 4.09
C PHE A 57 2.36 6.36 3.52
N GLU A 58 3.12 6.98 4.42
CA GLU A 58 4.18 7.90 4.04
C GLU A 58 5.39 7.11 3.52
N TYR A 59 5.74 7.34 2.25
CA TYR A 59 6.90 6.76 1.61
C TYR A 59 8.15 7.63 1.87
N SER A 60 8.57 7.64 3.13
CA SER A 60 9.80 8.27 3.60
C SER A 60 10.56 7.30 4.52
N VAL A 61 11.85 7.56 4.75
CA VAL A 61 12.65 6.73 5.69
C VAL A 61 11.97 6.65 7.06
N ARG A 62 11.42 7.77 7.54
CA ARG A 62 10.68 7.81 8.81
C ARG A 62 9.44 6.91 8.77
N GLY A 63 8.59 7.05 7.75
CA GLY A 63 7.35 6.28 7.62
C GLY A 63 7.62 4.78 7.50
N LEU A 64 8.61 4.39 6.70
CA LEU A 64 8.97 3.01 6.48
C LEU A 64 9.61 2.36 7.72
N ASN A 65 10.45 3.10 8.45
CA ASN A 65 10.99 2.63 9.73
C ASN A 65 9.88 2.36 10.75
N GLU A 66 8.90 3.27 10.87
CA GLU A 66 7.78 3.07 11.81
C GLU A 66 6.94 1.83 11.44
N ILE A 67 6.75 1.53 10.15
CA ILE A 67 6.07 0.31 9.69
C ILE A 67 6.90 -0.94 10.00
N TYR A 68 8.20 -0.94 9.66
CA TYR A 68 9.07 -2.12 9.80
C TYR A 68 9.43 -2.45 11.25
N GLN A 69 9.64 -1.44 12.10
CA GLN A 69 9.95 -1.67 13.51
C GLN A 69 8.84 -2.40 14.23
N HIS A 70 7.59 -2.25 13.81
CA HIS A 70 6.50 -3.01 14.39
C HIS A 70 6.56 -4.49 14.00
N GLU A 71 6.71 -4.76 12.70
CA GLU A 71 6.63 -6.13 12.18
C GLU A 71 7.86 -6.96 12.57
N TYR A 72 9.03 -6.32 12.60
CA TYR A 72 10.32 -7.02 12.74
C TYR A 72 11.20 -6.52 13.89
N ASN A 73 10.80 -5.45 14.60
CA ASN A 73 11.66 -4.76 15.58
C ASN A 73 13.00 -4.27 15.00
N GLU A 74 12.99 -3.91 13.71
CA GLU A 74 14.14 -3.48 12.92
C GLU A 74 13.83 -2.21 12.12
N ASN A 75 14.86 -1.45 11.75
CA ASN A 75 14.71 -0.32 10.82
C ASN A 75 14.57 -0.83 9.38
N TYR A 76 13.89 -0.04 8.55
CA TYR A 76 13.88 -0.27 7.11
C TYR A 76 15.28 -0.01 6.55
N ASP A 77 15.95 -1.07 6.11
CA ASP A 77 17.31 -1.05 5.57
C ASP A 77 17.35 -0.97 4.03
N LEU A 78 16.20 -1.11 3.38
CA LEU A 78 16.08 -1.08 1.93
C LEU A 78 16.05 0.35 1.39
N SER A 79 16.49 0.48 0.14
CA SER A 79 16.52 1.78 -0.55
C SER A 79 15.12 2.34 -0.78
N THR A 80 14.95 3.64 -0.49
CA THR A 80 13.75 4.44 -0.82
C THR A 80 13.80 5.06 -2.22
N ASP A 81 14.81 4.71 -3.02
CA ASP A 81 14.96 5.19 -4.40
C ASP A 81 13.84 4.63 -5.28
N PHE A 82 13.01 5.52 -5.83
CA PHE A 82 11.87 5.18 -6.67
C PHE A 82 12.26 4.36 -7.90
N LYS A 83 13.51 4.48 -8.39
CA LYS A 83 14.01 3.70 -9.52
C LYS A 83 14.36 2.26 -9.13
N LYS A 84 14.59 1.99 -7.86
CA LYS A 84 14.99 0.68 -7.30
C LYS A 84 13.84 -0.01 -6.54
N THR A 85 12.73 0.69 -6.37
CA THR A 85 11.52 0.15 -5.74
C THR A 85 10.47 -0.16 -6.80
N ASN A 86 9.89 -1.35 -6.70
CA ASN A 86 8.81 -1.82 -7.57
C ASN A 86 7.52 -2.05 -6.79
N LEU A 87 6.43 -2.31 -7.52
CA LEU A 87 5.11 -2.49 -6.93
C LEU A 87 4.98 -3.74 -6.07
N ASN A 88 5.80 -4.77 -6.30
CA ASN A 88 5.88 -5.92 -5.41
C ASN A 88 6.28 -5.51 -3.99
N LYS A 89 7.35 -4.70 -3.85
CA LYS A 89 7.77 -4.16 -2.55
C LYS A 89 6.68 -3.29 -1.92
N ILE A 90 6.00 -2.47 -2.71
CA ILE A 90 4.89 -1.65 -2.21
C ILE A 90 3.72 -2.49 -1.71
N SER A 91 3.42 -3.61 -2.38
CA SER A 91 2.37 -4.53 -1.95
C SER A 91 2.67 -5.15 -0.59
N VAL A 92 3.94 -5.54 -0.36
CA VAL A 92 4.39 -6.06 0.94
C VAL A 92 4.29 -4.99 2.04
N ILE A 93 4.75 -3.76 1.78
CA ILE A 93 4.64 -2.65 2.75
C ILE A 93 3.16 -2.34 3.05
N ALA A 94 2.30 -2.40 2.04
CA ALA A 94 0.87 -2.21 2.20
C ALA A 94 0.24 -3.29 3.09
N LEU A 95 0.67 -4.54 2.96
CA LEU A 95 0.20 -5.63 3.81
C LEU A 95 0.61 -5.41 5.29
N PHE A 96 1.85 -5.02 5.55
CA PHE A 96 2.30 -4.69 6.91
C PHE A 96 1.53 -3.51 7.49
N SER A 97 1.32 -2.48 6.67
CA SER A 97 0.53 -1.30 7.05
C SER A 97 -0.93 -1.65 7.36
N LEU A 98 -1.50 -2.61 6.62
CA LEU A 98 -2.85 -3.12 6.88
C LEU A 98 -2.91 -3.95 8.17
N GLY A 99 -1.94 -4.84 8.39
CA GLY A 99 -1.83 -5.64 9.62
C GLY A 99 -1.76 -4.76 10.87
N LEU A 100 -0.98 -3.67 10.78
CA LEU A 100 -0.95 -2.62 11.78
C LEU A 100 -2.36 -2.09 12.06
N ILE A 101 -3.08 -1.57 11.07
CA ILE A 101 -4.43 -1.01 11.23
C ILE A 101 -5.40 -2.01 11.89
N ILE A 102 -5.38 -3.27 11.47
CA ILE A 102 -6.32 -4.29 11.96
C ILE A 102 -6.01 -4.69 13.41
N SER A 103 -4.73 -4.63 13.83
CA SER A 103 -4.36 -4.79 15.23
C SER A 103 -4.87 -3.59 16.06
N LYS A 104 -6.05 -3.75 16.69
CA LYS A 104 -6.85 -2.71 17.37
C LYS A 104 -6.15 -1.80 18.40
N ASN A 105 -4.87 -2.00 18.69
CA ASN A 105 -4.09 -1.21 19.64
C ASN A 105 -3.18 -0.15 18.98
N SER A 106 -3.18 -0.03 17.66
CA SER A 106 -2.12 0.67 16.91
C SER A 106 -2.59 1.98 16.23
N GLU A 107 -3.88 2.14 15.93
CA GLU A 107 -4.36 3.20 15.03
C GLU A 107 -4.02 4.62 15.53
N ALA A 108 -4.13 4.85 16.84
CA ALA A 108 -3.73 6.11 17.47
C ALA A 108 -2.20 6.35 17.45
N LEU A 109 -1.40 5.29 17.57
CA LEU A 109 0.06 5.34 17.60
C LEU A 109 0.66 5.67 16.22
N TYR A 110 0.05 5.17 15.14
CA TYR A 110 0.62 5.25 13.78
C TYR A 110 -0.14 6.15 12.82
N SER A 111 -1.20 6.83 13.29
CA SER A 111 -2.00 7.82 12.53
C SER A 111 -1.18 8.89 11.79
N LYS A 112 0.08 9.11 12.19
CA LYS A 112 1.00 10.07 11.56
C LYS A 112 1.64 9.56 10.27
N VAL A 113 1.77 8.24 10.10
CA VAL A 113 2.47 7.61 8.96
C VAL A 113 1.59 6.64 8.18
N ILE A 114 0.55 6.10 8.80
CA ILE A 114 -0.45 5.24 8.17
C ILE A 114 -1.82 5.81 8.47
N LYS A 115 -2.69 5.89 7.46
CA LYS A 115 -4.07 6.33 7.64
C LYS A 115 -4.99 5.40 6.87
N ILE A 116 -6.12 5.03 7.48
CA ILE A 116 -7.25 4.54 6.70
C ILE A 116 -7.72 5.69 5.82
N ASP A 117 -7.87 5.40 4.54
CA ASP A 117 -8.36 6.35 3.55
C ASP A 117 -9.81 6.00 3.21
N GLU A 118 -10.70 6.99 3.27
CA GLU A 118 -12.12 6.80 2.94
C GLU A 118 -12.39 6.59 1.45
N GLN A 119 -11.34 6.53 0.61
CA GLN A 119 -11.48 6.34 -0.84
C GLN A 119 -12.06 4.98 -1.24
N SER A 120 -12.31 4.10 -0.27
CA SER A 120 -13.18 2.92 -0.39
C SER A 120 -14.55 3.22 -1.04
N LYS A 121 -15.03 4.47 -0.97
CA LYS A 121 -16.27 4.95 -1.62
C LYS A 121 -16.15 5.12 -3.15
N HIS A 122 -14.94 5.18 -3.72
CA HIS A 122 -14.74 5.41 -5.16
C HIS A 122 -14.78 4.13 -6.01
N PHE A 123 -14.58 2.96 -5.39
CA PHE A 123 -14.54 1.70 -6.10
C PHE A 123 -15.93 1.04 -6.08
N LYS A 124 -16.74 1.29 -7.11
CA LYS A 124 -17.96 0.50 -7.34
C LYS A 124 -17.54 -0.95 -7.58
N LYS A 125 -18.22 -1.88 -6.89
CA LYS A 125 -18.05 -3.34 -7.04
C LYS A 125 -17.99 -3.67 -8.54
N LEU A 126 -16.83 -4.14 -9.01
CA LEU A 126 -16.66 -4.55 -10.39
C LEU A 126 -17.54 -5.79 -10.60
N LYS A 127 -18.45 -5.73 -11.57
CA LYS A 127 -19.18 -6.91 -12.05
C LYS A 127 -18.22 -7.66 -12.98
N PHE A 128 -17.71 -8.79 -12.51
CA PHE A 128 -17.08 -9.79 -13.36
C PHE A 128 -18.16 -10.54 -14.15
#